data_AF-A0A1Q4ZKS7-F1
#
_entry.id   AF-A0A1Q4ZKS7-F1
#
_cell.length_a   1.000
_cell.length_b   1.000
_cell.length_c   1.000
_cell.angle_alpha   90.00
_cell.angle_beta   90.00
_cell.angle_gamma   90.00
#
_symmetry.space_group_name_H-M   'P 1'
#
loop_
_entity.id
_entity.type
_entity.pdbx_description
1 polymer ?
#
loop_
_entity_poly.entity_id
_entity_poly.type
_entity_poly.pdbx_seq_one_letter_code
_entity_poly.pdbx_strand_id
1 'polypeptide(L)' 'MGERYIAYCEARDSGREDEANKLARAVADDVPAWLGEVARVEALRQELAAEVNRLKGGA' A
#
# COMPACT_ATOMS: atom_id res chain seq x y z
N MET A 1 -8.78 -3.52 -2.81
CA MET A 1 -7.84 -2.43 -3.12
C MET A 1 -6.74 -2.86 -4.10
N GLY A 2 -5.99 -3.94 -3.84
CA GLY A 2 -4.95 -4.42 -4.77
C GLY A 2 -5.45 -4.91 -6.14
N GLU A 3 -6.72 -5.29 -6.27
CA GLU A 3 -7.29 -5.83 -7.52
C GLU A 3 -7.17 -4.89 -8.72
N ARG A 4 -7.40 -3.58 -8.53
CA ARG A 4 -7.24 -2.58 -9.60
C ARG A 4 -5.78 -2.41 -10.02
N TYR A 5 -4.85 -2.51 -9.07
CA TYR A 5 -3.42 -2.50 -9.36
C TYR A 5 -2.97 -3.75 -10.12
N ILE A 6 -3.48 -4.92 -9.73
CA ILE A 6 -3.23 -6.18 -10.45
C ILE A 6 -3.74 -6.09 -11.89
N ALA A 7 -4.98 -5.64 -12.08
CA ALA A 7 -5.56 -5.46 -13.41
C ALA A 7 -4.75 -4.44 -14.25
N TYR A 8 -4.28 -3.36 -13.63
CA TYR A 8 -3.38 -2.40 -14.30
C TYR A 8 -2.09 -3.08 -14.77
N CYS A 9 -1.42 -3.83 -13.88
CA CYS A 9 -0.19 -4.56 -14.22
C CYS A 9 -0.43 -5.54 -15.36
N GLU A 10 -1.50 -6.33 -15.30
CA GLU A 10 -1.87 -7.27 -16.36
C GLU A 10 -2.15 -6.58 -17.69
N ALA A 11 -2.84 -5.43 -17.69
CA ALA A 11 -3.11 -4.66 -18.90
C ALA A 11 -1.82 -4.08 -19.50
N ARG A 12 -0.95 -3.50 -18.66
CA ARG A 12 0.35 -2.96 -19.06
C ARG A 12 1.25 -4.04 -19.65
N ASP A 13 1.38 -5.16 -18.94
CA ASP A 13 2.32 -6.23 -19.31
C ASP A 13 1.84 -7.01 -20.54
N SER A 14 0.53 -6.94 -20.87
CA SER A 14 -0.06 -7.52 -22.08
C SER A 14 -0.13 -6.54 -23.27
N GLY A 15 0.41 -5.32 -23.14
CA GLY A 15 0.39 -4.31 -24.21
C GLY A 15 -0.99 -3.68 -24.51
N ARG A 16 -1.95 -3.78 -23.57
CA ARG A 16 -3.28 -3.15 -23.69
C ARG A 16 -3.23 -1.69 -23.22
N GLU A 17 -2.54 -0.82 -23.95
CA GLU A 17 -2.18 0.53 -23.52
C GLU A 17 -3.37 1.41 -23.11
N ASP A 18 -4.47 1.41 -23.89
CA ASP A 18 -5.66 2.21 -23.57
C ASP A 18 -6.34 1.78 -22.26
N GLU A 19 -6.34 0.47 -22.00
CA GLU A 19 -6.90 -0.09 -20.77
C GLU A 19 -5.97 0.18 -19.58
N ALA A 20 -4.66 0.00 -19.78
CA ALA A 20 -3.65 0.32 -18.78
C ALA A 20 -3.71 1.79 -18.37
N ASN A 21 -3.91 2.72 -19.31
CA ASN A 21 -4.05 4.15 -19.02
C ASN A 21 -5.30 4.46 -18.16
N LYS A 22 -6.44 3.84 -18.47
CA LYS A 22 -7.68 4.00 -17.68
C LYS A 22 -7.49 3.45 -16.26
N LEU A 23 -6.88 2.27 -16.16
CA LEU A 23 -6.62 1.62 -14.87
C LEU A 23 -5.58 2.38 -14.06
N ALA A 24 -4.54 2.94 -14.68
CA ALA A 24 -3.54 3.77 -14.02
C ALA A 24 -4.17 4.97 -13.33
N ARG A 25 -5.16 5.61 -13.98
CA ARG A 25 -5.89 6.73 -13.37
C ARG A 25 -6.70 6.27 -12.15
N ALA A 26 -7.44 5.17 -12.28
CA ALA A 26 -8.22 4.62 -11.17
C ALA A 26 -7.33 4.19 -9.99
N VAL A 27 -6.16 3.61 -10.27
CA VAL A 27 -5.15 3.27 -9.26
C VAL A 27 -4.60 4.52 -8.59
N ALA A 28 -4.35 5.60 -9.33
CA ALA A 28 -3.86 6.85 -8.76
C ALA A 28 -4.84 7.46 -7.75
N ASP A 29 -6.15 7.32 -7.99
CA ASP A 29 -7.20 7.78 -7.05
C ASP A 29 -7.20 6.96 -5.75
N ASP A 30 -6.68 5.72 -5.77
CA ASP A 30 -6.57 4.85 -4.58
C ASP A 30 -5.32 5.12 -3.73
N VAL A 31 -4.28 5.73 -4.30
CA VAL A 31 -2.97 5.94 -3.64
C VAL A 31 -3.08 6.64 -2.28
N PRO A 32 -3.88 7.73 -2.11
CA PRO A 32 -3.99 8.40 -0.82
C PRO A 32 -4.51 7.46 0.30
N ALA A 33 -5.46 6.59 -0.02
CA ALA A 33 -5.97 5.62 0.94
C ALA A 33 -4.90 4.60 1.33
N TRP A 34 -4.10 4.12 0.38
CA TRP A 34 -3.00 3.20 0.67
C TRP A 34 -1.91 3.84 1.52
N LEU A 35 -1.58 5.11 1.26
CA LEU A 35 -0.63 5.86 2.09
C LEU A 35 -1.11 5.97 3.54
N GLY A 36 -2.42 6.18 3.75
CA GLY A 36 -3.02 6.17 5.08
C GLY A 36 -2.88 4.81 5.78
N GLU A 37 -3.14 3.71 5.09
CA GLU A 37 -2.98 2.36 5.64
C GLU A 37 -1.51 2.03 5.95
N VAL A 38 -0.57 2.42 5.09
CA VAL A 38 0.88 2.25 5.35
C VAL A 38 1.31 3.04 6.58
N ALA A 39 0.88 4.30 6.70
CA ALA A 39 1.18 5.12 7.87
C ALA A 39 0.62 4.50 9.16
N ARG A 40 -0.58 3.94 9.10
CA ARG A 40 -1.22 3.24 10.22
C ARG A 40 -0.43 1.98 10.61
N VAL A 41 -0.01 1.16 9.65
CA VAL A 41 0.80 -0.04 9.92
C VAL A 41 2.16 0.34 10.53
N GLU A 42 2.78 1.40 10.03
CA GLU A 42 4.05 1.89 10.57
C GLU A 42 3.91 2.40 12.02
N ALA A 43 2.81 3.09 12.34
CA ALA A 43 2.51 3.49 13.71
C ALA A 43 2.36 2.27 14.63
N LEU A 44 1.58 1.25 14.21
CA LEU A 44 1.42 0.00 14.96
C LEU A 44 2.75 -0.74 15.15
N ARG A 45 3.63 -0.74 14.14
CA ARG A 45 4.97 -1.33 14.21
C ARG A 45 5.81 -0.64 15.28
N GLN A 46 5.75 0.69 15.36
CA GLN A 46 6.48 1.49 16.36
C GLN A 46 5.93 1.27 17.77
N GLU A 47 4.61 1.24 17.93
CA GLU A 47 3.95 0.91 19.20
C GLU A 47 4.35 -0.48 19.69
N LEU A 48 4.33 -1.48 18.81
CA LEU A 48 4.76 -2.83 19.14
C LEU A 48 6.24 -2.87 19.53
N ALA A 49 7.11 -2.16 18.82
CA ALA A 49 8.53 -2.08 19.16
C ALA A 49 8.76 -1.43 20.53
N ALA A 50 8.01 -0.37 20.85
CA ALA A 50 8.06 0.29 22.15
C ALA A 50 7.60 -0.65 23.29
N GLU A 51 6.52 -1.40 23.07
CA GLU A 51 6.03 -2.36 24.06
C GLU A 51 7.01 -3.52 24.26
N VAL A 52 7.59 -4.05 23.19
CA VAL A 52 8.64 -5.06 23.27
C VAL A 52 9.87 -4.53 24.02
N ASN A 53 10.27 -3.28 23.79
CA ASN A 53 11.39 -2.66 24.50
C ASN A 53 11.09 -2.54 26.01
N ARG A 54 9.88 -2.09 26.37
CA ARG A 54 9.41 -2.00 27.76
C ARG A 54 9.46 -3.35 28.46
N LEU A 55 8.91 -4.40 27.83
CA LEU A 55 8.88 -5.75 28.41
C LEU A 55 10.26 -6.38 28.57
N LYS A 56 11.21 -6.02 27.71
CA LYS A 56 12.61 -6.49 27.79
C LYS A 56 13.46 -5.69 28.78
N GLY A 57 12.89 -4.69 29.47
CA GLY A 57 13.61 -3.87 30.43
C GLY A 57 14.62 -2.90 29.78
N GLY A 58 14.39 -2.53 28.52
CA GLY A 58 15.23 -1.54 27.85
C GLY A 58 14.95 -0.13 28.38
N ALA A 59 15.79 0.32 29.31
CA ALA A 59 15.91 1.66 29.93
C ALA A 59 14.60 2.32 30.43
#